data_AF-A0A1B0DA52-F1
#
_entry.id   AF-A0A1B0DA52-F1
#
_cell.length_a   1.000
_cell.length_b   1.000
_cell.length_c   1.000
_cell.angle_alpha   90.00
_cell.angle_beta   90.00
_cell.angle_gamma   90.00
#
_symmetry.space_group_name_H-M   'P 1'
#
loop_
_entity.id
_entity.type
_entity.pdbx_description
1 polymer ?
#
loop_
_entity_poly.entity_id
_entity_poly.type
_entity_poly.pdbx_seq_one_letter_code
_entity_poly.pdbx_strand_id
1 'polypeptide(L)'
;MSTPLELKYSTLGWNHPGFGGSTGQPFPDQDQNAIDAVMKFAIHKLGFTPDNILLFGWSIGGYSSIYTAVRYPDVKGIILDATFDDILPLALPRMPESVSSIVRMAIRNYVNLHNAELLEQYQGPVRLIRRTEDEVIA
;
A
#
# COMPACT_ATOMS: atom_id res chain seq x y z
N MET A 1 -12.85 7.59 -20.18
CA MET A 1 -12.15 7.39 -18.91
C MET A 1 -11.02 8.39 -18.89
N SER A 2 -11.00 9.30 -17.92
CA SER A 2 -9.92 10.29 -17.81
C SER A 2 -8.75 9.71 -17.03
N THR A 3 -7.56 9.70 -17.62
CA THR A 3 -6.32 9.31 -16.94
C THR A 3 -5.87 10.41 -15.95
N PRO A 4 -5.07 10.13 -14.91
CA PRO A 4 -4.48 11.17 -14.06
C PRO A 4 -3.77 12.26 -14.87
N LEU A 5 -3.13 11.87 -15.98
CA LEU A 5 -2.44 12.80 -16.88
C LEU A 5 -3.40 13.76 -17.58
N GLU A 6 -4.57 13.29 -18.05
CA GLU A 6 -5.61 14.16 -18.61
C GLU A 6 -6.16 15.15 -17.58
N LEU A 7 -6.16 14.76 -16.31
CA LEU A 7 -6.50 15.62 -15.18
C LEU A 7 -5.32 16.51 -14.71
N LYS A 8 -4.22 16.53 -15.46
CA LYS A 8 -3.00 17.32 -15.19
C LYS A 8 -2.25 16.93 -13.92
N TYR A 9 -2.36 15.67 -13.50
CA TYR A 9 -1.51 15.11 -12.44
C TYR A 9 -0.27 14.44 -13.04
N SER A 10 0.87 14.63 -12.39
CA SER A 10 2.04 13.79 -12.59
C SER A 10 1.85 12.45 -11.87
N THR A 11 2.29 11.35 -12.48
CA THR A 11 2.21 10.00 -11.89
C THR A 11 3.60 9.43 -11.64
N LEU A 12 3.87 9.02 -10.39
CA LEU A 12 5.09 8.33 -10.01
C LEU A 12 4.77 6.88 -9.63
N GLY A 13 5.07 5.95 -10.55
CA GLY A 13 5.02 4.51 -10.28
C GLY A 13 6.37 4.02 -9.76
N TRP A 14 6.35 3.02 -8.90
CA TRP A 14 7.55 2.38 -8.35
C TRP A 14 7.32 0.89 -8.15
N ASN A 15 8.40 0.11 -8.06
CA ASN A 15 8.35 -1.33 -7.82
C ASN A 15 8.79 -1.64 -6.39
N HIS A 16 7.97 -2.40 -5.67
CA HIS A 16 8.28 -2.93 -4.34
C HIS A 16 9.58 -3.76 -4.35
N PRO A 17 10.33 -3.85 -3.24
CA PRO A 17 11.51 -4.71 -3.13
C PRO A 17 11.19 -6.17 -3.48
N GLY A 18 12.02 -6.78 -4.34
CA GLY A 18 11.80 -8.15 -4.83
C GLY A 18 10.75 -8.30 -5.93
N PHE A 19 10.14 -7.21 -6.42
CA PHE A 19 9.21 -7.21 -7.54
C PHE A 19 9.78 -6.53 -8.78
N GLY A 20 9.37 -7.01 -9.96
CA GLY A 20 9.80 -6.45 -11.25
C GLY A 20 11.33 -6.51 -11.39
N GLY A 21 11.96 -5.34 -11.52
CA GLY A 21 13.42 -5.19 -11.57
C GLY A 21 14.05 -4.69 -10.27
N SER A 22 13.28 -4.50 -9.19
CA SER A 22 13.79 -4.02 -7.91
C SER A 22 14.52 -5.13 -7.16
N THR A 23 15.67 -4.79 -6.58
CA THR A 23 16.41 -5.67 -5.66
C THR A 23 15.71 -5.77 -4.30
N GLY A 24 16.24 -6.59 -3.39
CA GLY A 24 15.71 -6.76 -2.04
C GLY A 24 14.71 -7.90 -1.90
N GLN A 25 13.97 -7.91 -0.79
CA GLN A 25 12.98 -8.93 -0.46
C GLN A 25 11.67 -8.27 -0.04
N PRO A 26 10.51 -8.90 -0.31
CA PRO A 26 9.19 -8.31 -0.12
C PRO A 26 8.71 -8.35 1.35
N PHE A 27 9.58 -7.97 2.29
CA PHE A 27 9.24 -7.87 3.70
C PHE A 27 8.70 -6.47 4.05
N PRO A 28 7.81 -6.34 5.06
CA PRO A 28 7.16 -5.07 5.36
C PRO A 28 8.14 -3.94 5.66
N ASP A 29 9.21 -4.21 6.40
CA ASP A 29 10.25 -3.22 6.73
C ASP A 29 10.99 -2.71 5.48
N GLN A 30 11.29 -3.59 4.53
CA GLN A 30 11.90 -3.19 3.26
C GLN A 30 10.92 -2.40 2.40
N ASP A 31 9.65 -2.77 2.40
CA ASP A 31 8.61 -2.05 1.67
C ASP A 31 8.41 -0.63 2.20
N GLN A 32 8.34 -0.49 3.53
CA GLN A 32 8.30 0.80 4.24
C GLN A 32 9.49 1.69 3.85
N ASN A 33 10.70 1.13 3.85
CA ASN A 33 11.92 1.86 3.46
C ASN A 33 11.89 2.28 1.99
N ALA A 34 11.35 1.43 1.11
CA ALA A 34 11.26 1.72 -0.31
C ALA A 34 10.27 2.84 -0.61
N ILE A 35 9.07 2.83 -0.01
CA ILE A 35 8.10 3.92 -0.20
C ILE A 35 8.58 5.24 0.44
N ASP A 36 9.29 5.19 1.57
CA ASP A 36 9.95 6.36 2.16
C ASP A 36 11.00 6.96 1.21
N ALA A 37 11.78 6.12 0.52
CA ALA A 37 12.72 6.59 -0.51
C ALA A 37 12.01 7.23 -1.71
N VAL A 38 10.89 6.66 -2.15
CA VAL A 38 10.05 7.23 -3.23
C VAL A 38 9.49 8.59 -2.83
N MET A 39 8.98 8.74 -1.61
CA MET A 39 8.51 10.03 -1.10
C MET A 39 9.61 11.07 -1.00
N LYS A 40 10.78 10.70 -0.47
CA LYS A 40 11.95 11.59 -0.43
C LYS A 40 12.40 12.00 -1.83
N PHE A 41 12.33 11.11 -2.81
CA PHE A 41 12.60 11.45 -4.19
C PHE A 41 11.57 12.46 -4.74
N ALA A 42 10.28 12.22 -4.52
CA ALA A 42 9.21 13.12 -4.94
C ALA A 42 9.37 14.53 -4.34
N ILE A 43 9.70 14.62 -3.06
CA ILE A 43 9.84 15.90 -2.36
C ILE A 43 11.17 16.59 -2.72
N HIS A 44 12.30 15.90 -2.55
CA HIS A 44 13.62 16.54 -2.60
C HIS A 44 14.25 16.57 -4.00
N LYS A 45 13.82 15.70 -4.92
CA LYS A 45 14.35 15.67 -6.30
C LYS A 45 13.36 16.20 -7.32
N LEU A 46 12.08 15.84 -7.20
CA LEU A 46 11.04 16.34 -8.10
C LEU A 46 10.41 17.67 -7.64
N GLY A 47 10.60 18.05 -6.37
CA GLY A 47 10.20 19.37 -5.85
C GLY A 47 8.72 19.51 -5.49
N PHE A 48 7.99 18.39 -5.34
CA PHE A 48 6.60 18.43 -4.88
C PHE A 48 6.54 18.72 -3.37
N THR A 49 5.66 19.63 -2.96
CA THR A 49 5.31 19.78 -1.54
C THR A 49 4.36 18.65 -1.12
N PRO A 50 4.42 18.16 0.13
CA PRO A 50 3.55 17.08 0.60
C PRO A 50 2.06 17.33 0.33
N ASP A 51 1.56 18.54 0.56
CA ASP A 51 0.16 18.95 0.35
C ASP A 51 -0.29 18.90 -1.13
N ASN A 52 0.66 18.71 -2.05
CA ASN A 52 0.41 18.50 -3.48
C ASN A 52 0.69 17.05 -3.94
N ILE A 53 0.81 16.11 -2.99
CA ILE A 53 0.99 14.68 -3.26
C ILE A 53 -0.26 13.92 -2.81
N LEU A 54 -0.83 13.11 -3.72
CA LEU A 54 -1.87 12.13 -3.41
C LEU A 54 -1.25 10.73 -3.46
N LEU A 55 -1.52 9.92 -2.44
CA LEU A 55 -1.08 8.52 -2.41
C LEU A 55 -2.20 7.65 -2.95
N PHE A 56 -1.86 6.74 -3.85
CA PHE A 56 -2.79 5.77 -4.41
C PHE A 56 -2.26 4.36 -4.14
N GLY A 57 -3.07 3.54 -3.48
CA GLY A 57 -2.76 2.15 -3.19
C GLY A 57 -3.85 1.24 -3.71
N TRP A 58 -3.47 0.24 -4.51
CA TRP A 58 -4.36 -0.84 -4.93
C TRP A 58 -3.97 -2.15 -4.25
N SER A 59 -4.94 -2.85 -3.66
CA SER A 59 -4.71 -4.12 -2.97
C SER A 59 -3.63 -3.99 -1.89
N ILE A 60 -2.54 -4.75 -2.00
CA ILE A 60 -1.39 -4.70 -1.07
C ILE A 60 -0.73 -3.32 -1.02
N GLY A 61 -0.77 -2.54 -2.12
CA GLY A 61 -0.24 -1.17 -2.15
C GLY A 61 -1.02 -0.21 -1.22
N GLY A 62 -2.19 -0.62 -0.74
CA GLY A 62 -2.90 0.09 0.33
C GLY A 62 -2.07 0.17 1.61
N TYR A 63 -1.36 -0.92 2.00
CA TYR A 63 -0.47 -0.90 3.16
C TYR A 63 0.60 0.18 3.04
N SER A 64 1.36 0.17 1.94
CA SER A 64 2.44 1.14 1.71
C SER A 64 1.89 2.57 1.70
N SER A 65 0.72 2.78 1.08
CA SER A 65 0.07 4.10 1.03
C SER A 65 -0.36 4.59 2.42
N ILE A 66 -0.95 3.72 3.24
CA ILE A 66 -1.38 4.07 4.61
C ILE A 66 -0.16 4.36 5.47
N TYR A 67 0.85 3.48 5.46
CA TYR A 67 2.10 3.68 6.20
C TYR A 67 2.75 5.03 5.87
N THR A 68 2.81 5.36 4.59
CA THR A 68 3.36 6.63 4.13
C THR A 68 2.53 7.82 4.55
N ALA A 69 1.20 7.73 4.53
CA ALA A 69 0.32 8.81 4.97
C ALA A 69 0.50 9.14 6.46
N VAL A 70 0.65 8.11 7.30
CA VAL A 70 0.92 8.29 8.74
C VAL A 70 2.26 9.00 8.96
N ARG A 71 3.28 8.65 8.17
CA ARG A 71 4.63 9.22 8.26
C ARG A 71 4.74 10.63 7.67
N TYR A 72 3.94 10.93 6.65
CA TYR A 72 3.87 12.21 5.96
C TYR A 72 2.43 12.75 6.06
N PRO A 73 1.98 13.20 7.25
CA PRO A 73 0.58 13.53 7.50
C PRO A 73 0.06 14.69 6.66
N ASP A 74 0.96 15.55 6.15
CA ASP A 74 0.65 16.70 5.31
C ASP A 74 0.34 16.34 3.85
N VAL A 75 0.37 15.06 3.47
CA VAL A 75 -0.07 14.66 2.12
C VAL A 75 -1.52 15.05 1.87
N LYS A 76 -1.83 15.39 0.62
CA LYS A 76 -3.17 15.86 0.21
C LYS A 76 -4.29 14.88 0.56
N GLY A 77 -3.96 13.60 0.63
CA GLY A 77 -4.88 12.52 0.94
C GLY A 77 -4.40 11.19 0.39
N ILE A 78 -5.16 10.15 0.73
CA ILE A 78 -4.94 8.80 0.23
C ILE A 78 -6.18 8.23 -0.46
N ILE A 79 -5.95 7.46 -1.51
CA ILE A 79 -6.96 6.72 -2.25
C ILE A 79 -6.60 5.24 -2.14
N LEU A 80 -7.48 4.46 -1.51
CA LEU A 80 -7.31 3.04 -1.30
C LEU A 80 -8.34 2.30 -2.16
N ASP A 81 -7.87 1.65 -3.22
CA ASP A 81 -8.70 0.84 -4.12
C ASP A 81 -8.56 -0.63 -3.78
N ALA A 82 -9.68 -1.30 -3.49
CA ALA A 82 -9.76 -2.73 -3.22
C ALA A 82 -8.62 -3.21 -2.31
N THR A 83 -8.40 -2.52 -1.18
CA THR A 83 -7.43 -2.94 -0.17
C THR A 83 -8.09 -3.81 0.89
N PHE A 84 -7.30 -4.36 1.79
CA PHE A 84 -7.71 -5.27 2.84
C PHE A 84 -7.15 -4.82 4.18
N ASP A 85 -7.70 -5.34 5.26
CA ASP A 85 -7.14 -5.17 6.61
C ASP A 85 -6.22 -6.34 7.00
N ASP A 86 -6.68 -7.56 6.76
CA ASP A 86 -5.98 -8.80 7.12
C ASP A 86 -5.58 -9.60 5.86
N ILE A 87 -4.30 -10.02 5.80
CA ILE A 87 -3.77 -10.86 4.71
C ILE A 87 -4.22 -12.31 4.85
N LEU A 88 -4.41 -12.82 6.07
CA LEU A 88 -4.62 -14.24 6.30
C LEU A 88 -5.80 -14.83 5.52
N PRO A 89 -6.98 -14.17 5.46
CA PRO A 89 -8.10 -14.64 4.63
C PRO A 89 -7.77 -14.69 3.13
N LEU A 90 -6.86 -13.85 2.66
CA LEU A 90 -6.44 -13.80 1.25
C LEU A 90 -5.43 -14.91 0.91
N ALA A 91 -4.57 -15.26 1.88
CA ALA A 91 -3.49 -16.21 1.66
C ALA A 91 -3.92 -17.67 1.80
N LEU A 92 -4.79 -17.98 2.76
CA LEU A 92 -5.21 -19.37 3.02
C LEU A 92 -5.80 -20.08 1.78
N PRO A 93 -6.70 -19.45 0.99
CA PRO A 93 -7.26 -20.09 -0.22
C PRO A 93 -6.24 -20.31 -1.34
N ARG A 94 -5.06 -19.67 -1.27
CA ARG A 94 -4.00 -19.76 -2.29
C ARG A 94 -2.95 -20.82 -1.99
N MET A 95 -3.03 -21.47 -0.82
CA MET A 95 -2.05 -22.43 -0.35
C MET A 95 -2.70 -23.79 -0.10
N PRO A 96 -1.95 -24.91 -0.19
CA PRO A 96 -2.49 -26.22 0.16
C PRO A 96 -3.00 -26.26 1.61
N GLU A 97 -4.16 -26.87 1.84
CA GLU A 97 -4.77 -26.95 3.18
C GLU A 97 -3.84 -27.59 4.22
N SER A 98 -3.02 -28.58 3.79
CA SER A 98 -2.05 -29.29 4.61
C SER A 98 -0.98 -28.40 5.25
N VAL A 99 -0.73 -27.20 4.70
CA VAL A 99 0.25 -26.22 5.23
C VAL A 99 -0.41 -25.00 5.87
N SER A 100 -1.73 -25.00 6.05
CA SER A 100 -2.50 -23.85 6.57
C SER A 100 -1.98 -23.31 7.92
N SER A 101 -1.54 -24.18 8.83
CA SER A 101 -0.92 -23.78 10.11
C SER A 101 0.40 -23.03 9.93
N ILE A 102 1.23 -23.46 8.97
CA ILE A 102 2.50 -22.79 8.64
C ILE A 102 2.22 -21.44 8.01
N VAL A 103 1.26 -21.36 7.09
CA VAL A 103 0.82 -20.10 6.45
C VAL A 103 0.30 -19.12 7.50
N ARG A 104 -0.55 -19.57 8.42
CA ARG A 104 -1.05 -18.76 9.53
C ARG A 104 0.08 -18.23 10.40
N MET A 105 1.02 -19.10 10.79
CA MET A 105 2.18 -18.71 11.59
C MET A 105 3.04 -17.68 10.84
N ALA A 106 3.32 -17.90 9.56
CA ALA A 106 4.11 -16.98 8.75
C ALA A 106 3.45 -15.59 8.67
N ILE A 107 2.14 -15.55 8.41
CA ILE A 107 1.43 -14.27 8.27
C ILE A 107 1.36 -13.53 9.59
N ARG A 108 0.94 -14.20 10.67
CA ARG A 108 0.78 -13.57 11.98
C ARG A 108 2.09 -13.07 12.57
N ASN A 109 3.22 -13.72 12.27
CA ASN A 109 4.51 -13.35 12.83
C ASN A 109 5.34 -12.40 11.95
N TYR A 110 5.13 -12.39 10.63
CA TYR A 110 6.02 -11.65 9.72
C TYR A 110 5.32 -10.63 8.83
N VAL A 111 4.01 -10.80 8.52
CA VAL A 111 3.30 -9.95 7.53
C VAL A 111 1.86 -9.68 7.95
N ASN A 112 1.60 -9.38 9.23
CA ASN A 112 0.23 -9.14 9.71
C ASN A 112 -0.33 -7.75 9.37
N LEU A 113 0.53 -6.81 8.94
CA LEU A 113 0.33 -5.44 8.44
C LEU A 113 -0.59 -4.46 9.21
N HIS A 114 -1.73 -4.89 9.75
CA HIS A 114 -2.65 -4.10 10.58
C HIS A 114 -3.09 -2.78 9.92
N ASN A 115 -3.61 -2.86 8.68
CA ASN A 115 -3.88 -1.66 7.88
C ASN A 115 -4.91 -0.73 8.53
N ALA A 116 -5.96 -1.25 9.17
CA ALA A 116 -6.99 -0.44 9.83
C ALA A 116 -6.43 0.31 11.04
N GLU A 117 -5.71 -0.38 11.94
CA GLU A 117 -5.05 0.23 13.11
C GLU A 117 -4.04 1.30 12.70
N LEU A 118 -3.35 1.09 11.57
CA LEU A 118 -2.43 2.07 11.03
C LEU A 118 -3.19 3.27 10.42
N LEU A 119 -4.29 3.02 9.70
CA LEU A 119 -5.10 4.07 9.09
C LEU A 119 -5.75 4.99 10.12
N GLU A 120 -6.13 4.48 11.29
CA GLU A 120 -6.65 5.28 12.41
C GLU A 120 -5.67 6.38 12.89
N GLN A 121 -4.38 6.23 12.60
CA GLN A 121 -3.35 7.22 12.96
C GLN A 121 -3.28 8.38 11.95
N TYR A 122 -3.88 8.24 10.76
CA TYR A 122 -3.89 9.28 9.74
C TYR A 122 -5.15 10.16 9.84
N GLN A 123 -4.94 11.48 9.96
CA GLN A 123 -6.02 12.46 10.15
C GLN A 123 -6.44 13.18 8.86
N GLY A 124 -5.73 12.93 7.75
CA GLY A 124 -6.02 13.57 6.47
C GLY A 124 -7.13 12.87 5.66
N PRO A 125 -7.46 13.38 4.46
CA PRO A 125 -8.54 12.83 3.65
C PRO A 125 -8.26 11.39 3.18
N VAL A 126 -9.25 10.51 3.37
CA VAL A 126 -9.21 9.11 2.91
C VAL A 126 -10.36 8.85 1.95
N ARG A 127 -10.06 8.29 0.79
CA ARG A 127 -11.07 7.71 -0.12
C ARG A 127 -10.89 6.20 -0.19
N LEU A 128 -11.92 5.47 0.22
CA LEU A 128 -12.00 4.02 0.06
C LEU A 128 -12.84 3.69 -1.18
N ILE A 129 -12.31 2.82 -2.04
CA ILE A 129 -13.03 2.27 -3.19
C ILE A 129 -13.13 0.77 -2.96
N ARG A 130 -14.34 0.28 -2.70
CA ARG A 130 -14.64 -1.15 -2.55
C ARG A 130 -15.38 -1.64 -3.79
N ARG A 131 -14.99 -2.82 -4.28
CA ARG A 131 -15.66 -3.50 -5.38
C ARG A 131 -16.70 -4.46 -4.79
N THR A 132 -17.91 -4.46 -5.35
CA THR A 132 -19.01 -5.30 -4.87
C THR A 132 -18.90 -6.76 -5.32
N GLU A 133 -18.11 -7.01 -6.37
CA GLU A 133 -17.89 -8.32 -6.98
C GLU A 133 -16.38 -8.62 -6.99
N ASP A 134 -15.70 -8.36 -5.87
CA ASP A 134 -14.28 -8.69 -5.73
C ASP A 134 -14.09 -10.18 -5.42
N GLU A 135 -13.54 -10.94 -6.38
CA GLU A 135 -13.29 -12.37 -6.21
C GLU A 135 -12.14 -12.69 -5.25
N VAL A 136 -11.31 -11.69 -4.93
CA VAL A 136 -10.13 -11.85 -4.08
C VAL A 136 -10.40 -11.35 -2.67
N ILE A 137 -11.04 -10.18 -2.55
CA ILE A 137 -11.30 -9.48 -1.28
C ILE A 137 -12.82 -9.42 -1.07
N ALA A 138 -13.40 -10.54 -0.65
CA ALA A 138 -14.83 -10.66 -0.35
C ALA A 138 -15.24 -9.88 0.92
#